data_AF-A0A836FKW9-F1
#
_entry.id   AF-A0A836FKW9-F1
#
_cell.length_a   1.000
_cell.length_b   1.000
_cell.length_c   1.000
_cell.angle_alpha   90.00
_cell.angle_beta   90.00
_cell.angle_gamma   90.00
#
_symmetry.space_group_name_H-M   'P 1'
#
loop_
_entity.id
_entity.type
_entity.pdbx_description
1 polymer ?
#
loop_
_entity_poly.entity_id
_entity_poly.type
_entity_poly.pdbx_seq_one_letter_code
_entity_poly.pdbx_strand_id
1 'polypeptide(L)'
;MTSTIVLLFVLLLLSQNIRGWHIAFPNNSEISVNNELRETFQPAFIFPGTKWCGSGNIADGPNDLGVFAMTDACCREHDNCKDIIHPIETKHGLTNSAFYTRLHCSCDERFYDCLHSSEELVSAKVGFLYFSVLDTKCFREDYPIVGCKRHSLFPRRCLEYELDESQPKMYQWFDVPTYFQNDHRMVMADRHIRSLDSSTSFAGR
;
A
#
# COMPACT_ATOMS: atom_id res chain seq x y z
N MET A 1 -2.32 52.66 -2.19
CA MET A 1 -1.82 51.37 -1.65
C MET A 1 -2.24 50.16 -2.51
N THR A 2 -2.48 50.33 -3.81
CA THR A 2 -2.94 49.25 -4.70
C THR A 2 -1.94 48.90 -5.80
N SER A 3 -1.07 49.86 -6.19
CA SER A 3 -0.10 49.65 -7.29
C SER A 3 1.09 48.77 -6.90
N THR A 4 1.58 48.87 -5.65
CA THR A 4 2.71 48.07 -5.16
C THR A 4 2.36 46.59 -4.97
N ILE A 5 1.11 46.30 -4.58
CA ILE A 5 0.63 44.93 -4.35
C ILE A 5 0.46 44.19 -5.69
N VAL A 6 -0.03 44.87 -6.73
CA VAL A 6 -0.15 44.30 -8.08
C VAL A 6 1.24 44.02 -8.67
N LEU A 7 2.21 44.91 -8.46
CA LEU A 7 3.58 44.70 -8.93
C LEU A 7 4.26 43.51 -8.23
N LEU A 8 4.01 43.32 -6.92
CA LEU A 8 4.49 42.17 -6.15
C LEU A 8 3.85 40.85 -6.60
N PHE A 9 2.55 40.84 -6.91
CA PHE A 9 1.88 39.65 -7.45
C PHE A 9 2.35 39.30 -8.87
N VAL A 10 2.57 40.29 -9.73
CA VAL A 10 3.11 40.07 -11.09
C VAL A 10 4.56 39.57 -11.03
N LEU A 11 5.39 40.09 -10.13
CA LEU A 11 6.76 39.61 -9.90
C LEU A 11 6.79 38.17 -9.31
N LEU A 12 5.83 37.82 -8.45
CA LEU A 12 5.69 36.46 -7.89
C LEU A 12 5.16 35.43 -8.91
N LEU A 13 4.41 35.88 -9.93
CA LEU A 13 3.97 35.04 -11.05
C LEU A 13 5.06 34.88 -12.11
N LEU A 14 5.92 35.90 -12.31
CA LEU A 14 7.08 35.84 -13.19
C LEU A 14 8.28 35.10 -12.54
N SER A 15 8.28 34.89 -11.22
CA SER A 15 9.29 34.09 -10.51
C SER A 15 8.91 32.61 -10.40
N GLN A 16 7.78 32.18 -10.97
CA GLN A 16 7.48 30.76 -11.19
C GLN A 16 8.36 30.21 -12.32
N ASN A 17 9.68 30.30 -12.16
CA ASN A 17 10.57 29.25 -12.63
C ASN A 17 10.19 28.02 -11.82
N ILE A 18 9.17 27.30 -12.30
CA ILE A 18 8.87 25.95 -11.87
C ILE A 18 10.06 25.11 -12.34
N ARG A 19 11.14 25.16 -11.56
CA ARG A 19 12.02 24.01 -11.43
C ARG A 19 11.18 23.00 -10.67
N GLY A 20 10.32 22.32 -11.41
CA GLY A 20 9.76 21.06 -10.94
C GLY A 20 10.94 20.26 -10.43
N TRP A 21 10.85 19.80 -9.19
CA TRP A 21 11.82 18.86 -8.66
C TRP A 21 11.64 17.57 -9.48
N HIS A 22 12.28 17.51 -10.64
CA HIS A 22 12.60 16.25 -11.27
C HIS A 22 13.57 15.57 -10.31
N ILE A 23 13.09 14.54 -9.62
CA ILE A 23 13.99 13.57 -9.01
C ILE A 23 14.64 12.84 -10.19
N ALA A 24 15.77 13.36 -10.64
CA ALA A 24 16.61 12.72 -11.65
C ALA A 24 17.37 11.59 -10.94
N PHE A 25 16.93 10.35 -11.14
CA PHE A 25 17.77 9.19 -10.87
C PHE A 25 18.69 8.98 -12.09
N PRO A 26 20.01 8.79 -11.88
CA PRO A 26 20.95 8.69 -12.99
C PRO A 26 20.69 7.38 -13.76
N ASN A 27 20.20 7.50 -15.00
CA ASN A 27 20.11 6.38 -15.93
C ASN A 27 21.38 6.32 -16.77
N ASN A 28 22.20 5.28 -16.56
CA ASN A 28 23.18 4.85 -17.54
C ASN A 28 22.60 3.68 -18.32
N SER A 29 21.94 3.97 -19.45
CA SER A 29 21.96 3.19 -20.70
C SER A 29 20.91 3.74 -21.67
N GLU A 30 21.37 4.28 -22.80
CA GLU A 30 20.51 4.54 -23.95
C GLU A 30 20.04 3.21 -24.56
N ILE A 31 18.74 2.98 -24.66
CA ILE A 31 18.16 1.90 -25.46
C ILE A 31 17.10 2.51 -26.37
N SER A 32 17.26 2.37 -27.68
CA SER A 32 16.28 2.80 -28.68
C SER A 32 15.09 1.85 -28.68
N VAL A 33 13.87 2.40 -28.65
CA VAL A 33 12.63 1.62 -28.50
C VAL A 33 11.81 1.70 -29.80
N ASN A 34 11.60 0.54 -30.43
CA ASN A 34 10.62 0.38 -31.52
C ASN A 34 9.20 0.15 -30.97
N ASN A 35 8.19 0.51 -31.76
CA ASN A 35 6.77 0.64 -31.40
C ASN A 35 5.99 -0.66 -31.06
N GLU A 36 6.65 -1.79 -30.79
CA GLU A 36 5.98 -3.05 -30.39
C GLU A 36 6.01 -3.32 -28.87
N LEU A 37 6.64 -2.46 -28.07
CA LEU A 37 6.78 -2.60 -26.60
C LEU A 37 5.80 -1.73 -25.82
N ARG A 38 4.48 -1.92 -26.02
CA ARG A 38 3.45 -1.24 -25.21
C ARG A 38 2.87 -2.06 -24.06
N GLU A 39 3.60 -3.07 -23.57
CA GLU A 39 3.17 -3.89 -22.42
C GLU A 39 4.10 -3.86 -21.19
N THR A 40 5.39 -3.49 -21.26
CA THR A 40 6.27 -3.66 -20.07
C THR A 40 7.41 -2.66 -20.02
N PHE A 41 7.19 -1.48 -19.45
CA PHE A 41 8.26 -0.65 -18.87
C PHE A 41 7.70 0.16 -17.69
N GLN A 42 7.15 -0.55 -16.69
CA GLN A 42 7.28 -0.07 -15.32
C GLN A 42 8.66 -0.56 -14.87
N PRO A 43 9.67 0.30 -14.66
CA PRO A 43 10.91 -0.16 -14.06
C PRO A 43 10.54 -0.84 -12.74
N ALA A 44 10.83 -2.14 -12.63
CA ALA A 44 10.58 -2.90 -11.42
C ALA A 44 11.39 -2.26 -10.29
N PHE A 45 10.72 -1.43 -9.48
CA PHE A 45 11.35 -0.83 -8.32
C PHE A 45 11.46 -1.91 -7.26
N ILE A 46 12.56 -2.67 -7.30
CA ILE A 46 12.91 -3.67 -6.29
C ILE A 46 13.78 -2.98 -5.24
N PHE A 47 13.42 -3.15 -3.97
CA PHE A 47 14.18 -2.58 -2.86
C PHE A 47 15.60 -3.18 -2.85
N PRO A 48 16.68 -2.38 -2.80
CA PRO A 48 18.05 -2.90 -2.88
C PRO A 48 18.35 -3.96 -1.81
N GLY A 49 18.94 -5.08 -2.24
CA GLY A 49 19.26 -6.22 -1.37
C GLY A 49 18.09 -7.18 -1.13
N THR A 50 16.97 -6.97 -1.80
CA THR A 50 15.80 -7.87 -1.84
C THR A 50 15.56 -8.32 -3.30
N LYS A 51 14.75 -9.34 -3.51
CA LYS A 51 14.33 -9.82 -4.83
C LYS A 51 12.83 -9.72 -5.06
N TRP A 52 12.03 -9.62 -3.99
CA TRP A 52 10.58 -9.65 -4.00
C TRP A 52 9.93 -8.34 -3.52
N CYS A 53 10.67 -7.46 -2.85
CA CYS A 53 10.08 -6.22 -2.32
C CYS A 53 9.98 -5.13 -3.41
N GLY A 54 8.96 -5.21 -4.26
CA GLY A 54 8.75 -4.21 -5.31
C GLY A 54 7.60 -4.51 -6.27
N SER A 55 7.62 -3.88 -7.44
CA SER A 55 6.66 -4.17 -8.52
C SER A 55 7.03 -5.50 -9.19
N GLY A 56 6.42 -6.60 -8.72
CA GLY A 56 6.81 -7.95 -9.08
C GLY A 56 8.11 -8.37 -8.39
N ASN A 57 8.84 -9.31 -8.98
CA ASN A 57 10.09 -9.81 -8.42
C ASN A 57 11.15 -10.07 -9.50
N ILE A 58 12.41 -10.13 -9.07
CA ILE A 58 13.58 -10.48 -9.89
C ILE A 58 14.21 -11.81 -9.43
N ALA A 59 13.41 -12.67 -8.80
CA ALA A 59 13.86 -13.93 -8.26
C ALA A 59 13.94 -15.01 -9.36
N ASP A 60 14.99 -15.83 -9.34
CA ASP A 60 15.16 -16.96 -10.26
C ASP A 60 14.23 -18.14 -9.91
N GLY A 61 13.60 -18.09 -8.74
CA GLY A 61 12.60 -19.06 -8.30
C GLY A 61 12.07 -18.79 -6.90
N PRO A 62 11.10 -19.57 -6.41
CA PRO A 62 10.40 -19.29 -5.15
C PRO A 62 11.29 -19.23 -3.89
N ASN A 63 12.43 -19.91 -3.90
CA ASN A 63 13.34 -19.93 -2.75
C ASN A 63 14.49 -18.93 -2.89
N ASP A 64 14.56 -18.20 -4.00
CA ASP A 64 15.62 -17.25 -4.26
C ASP A 64 15.34 -15.92 -3.56
N LEU A 65 16.09 -15.65 -2.49
CA LEU A 65 15.95 -14.47 -1.65
C LEU A 65 17.23 -13.62 -1.72
N GLY A 66 17.08 -12.32 -1.53
CA GLY A 66 18.17 -11.37 -1.40
C GLY A 66 18.91 -11.47 -0.07
N VAL A 67 19.83 -10.53 0.15
CA VAL A 67 20.67 -10.48 1.36
C VAL A 67 19.86 -10.16 2.62
N PHE A 68 18.75 -9.45 2.48
CA PHE A 68 17.79 -9.18 3.56
C PHE A 68 16.70 -10.25 3.56
N ALA A 69 17.10 -11.49 3.79
CA ALA A 69 16.28 -12.67 3.55
C ALA A 69 15.00 -12.71 4.38
N MET A 70 15.00 -12.17 5.62
CA MET A 70 13.78 -12.16 6.45
C MET A 70 12.74 -11.20 5.87
N THR A 71 13.16 -9.98 5.52
CA THR A 71 12.30 -8.97 4.90
C THR A 71 11.82 -9.43 3.52
N ASP A 72 12.73 -10.00 2.73
CA ASP A 72 12.42 -10.47 1.38
C ASP A 72 11.46 -11.66 1.37
N ALA A 73 11.53 -12.54 2.38
CA ALA A 73 10.55 -13.60 2.57
C ALA A 73 9.15 -13.06 2.88
N CYS A 74 9.04 -11.96 3.63
CA CYS A 74 7.75 -11.29 3.85
C CYS A 74 7.17 -10.75 2.53
N CYS A 75 8.00 -10.12 1.70
CA CYS A 75 7.58 -9.61 0.39
C CYS A 75 7.20 -10.75 -0.57
N ARG A 76 7.93 -11.87 -0.55
CA ARG A 76 7.57 -13.06 -1.34
C ARG A 76 6.20 -13.61 -0.96
N GLU A 77 5.91 -13.77 0.33
CA GLU A 77 4.58 -14.24 0.78
C GLU A 77 3.47 -13.26 0.35
N HIS A 78 3.76 -11.97 0.39
CA HIS A 78 2.86 -10.91 -0.07
C HIS A 78 2.60 -10.99 -1.57
N ASP A 79 3.65 -11.10 -2.40
CA ASP A 79 3.57 -11.28 -3.85
C ASP A 79 2.77 -12.52 -4.27
N ASN A 80 2.83 -13.60 -3.47
CA ASN A 80 2.11 -14.84 -3.73
C ASN A 80 0.66 -14.84 -3.20
N CYS A 81 0.11 -13.67 -2.88
CA CYS A 81 -1.29 -13.56 -2.48
C CYS A 81 -2.22 -14.09 -3.57
N LYS A 82 -3.20 -14.92 -3.18
CA LYS A 82 -4.10 -15.60 -4.12
C LYS A 82 -5.16 -14.68 -4.73
N ASP A 83 -5.52 -13.61 -4.02
CA ASP A 83 -6.56 -12.69 -4.46
C ASP A 83 -6.00 -11.27 -4.53
N ILE A 84 -5.82 -10.83 -5.77
CA ILE A 84 -5.24 -9.55 -6.15
C ILE A 84 -6.11 -8.88 -7.20
N ILE A 85 -5.94 -7.55 -7.34
CA ILE A 85 -6.49 -6.73 -8.42
C ILE A 85 -5.33 -5.92 -9.00
N HIS A 86 -4.94 -6.22 -10.24
CA HIS A 86 -3.87 -5.53 -10.95
C HIS A 86 -4.22 -4.05 -11.23
N PRO A 87 -3.23 -3.21 -11.58
CA PRO A 87 -3.49 -1.84 -11.99
C PRO A 87 -4.53 -1.77 -13.12
N ILE A 88 -5.53 -0.89 -13.00
CA ILE A 88 -6.60 -0.64 -13.98
C ILE A 88 -7.60 -1.82 -14.11
N GLU A 89 -7.34 -2.96 -13.46
CA GLU A 89 -8.25 -4.11 -13.46
C GLU A 89 -9.52 -3.82 -12.65
N THR A 90 -10.64 -4.37 -13.13
CA THR A 90 -11.89 -4.46 -12.37
C THR A 90 -12.15 -5.91 -11.98
N LYS A 91 -12.27 -6.17 -10.67
CA LYS A 91 -12.57 -7.49 -10.11
C LYS A 91 -13.43 -7.30 -8.86
N HIS A 92 -14.33 -8.24 -8.57
CA HIS A 92 -15.27 -8.15 -7.44
C HIS A 92 -16.16 -6.88 -7.43
N GLY A 93 -16.37 -6.26 -8.59
CA GLY A 93 -17.06 -4.97 -8.70
C GLY A 93 -16.22 -3.76 -8.28
N LEU A 94 -14.95 -3.94 -7.96
CA LEU A 94 -14.01 -2.89 -7.60
C LEU A 94 -13.00 -2.64 -8.73
N THR A 95 -12.74 -1.38 -9.07
CA THR A 95 -11.68 -0.98 -10.01
C THR A 95 -10.46 -0.50 -9.24
N ASN A 96 -9.29 -1.09 -9.50
CA ASN A 96 -8.04 -0.60 -8.93
C ASN A 96 -7.47 0.56 -9.77
N SER A 97 -7.66 1.80 -9.30
CA SER A 97 -7.12 3.01 -9.94
C SER A 97 -5.66 3.29 -9.60
N ALA A 98 -5.03 2.51 -8.71
CA ALA A 98 -3.61 2.67 -8.39
C ALA A 98 -2.73 2.13 -9.53
N PHE A 99 -1.53 2.66 -9.65
CA PHE A 99 -0.51 2.20 -10.61
C PHE A 99 0.21 0.91 -10.17
N TYR A 100 -0.20 0.34 -9.03
CA TYR A 100 0.35 -0.88 -8.44
C TYR A 100 -0.79 -1.86 -8.06
N THR A 101 -0.44 -3.13 -7.92
CA THR A 101 -1.37 -4.20 -7.54
C THR A 101 -1.91 -3.98 -6.13
N ARG A 102 -3.21 -4.12 -5.93
CA ARG A 102 -3.83 -4.15 -4.59
C ARG A 102 -4.25 -5.57 -4.24
N LEU A 103 -4.12 -5.92 -2.98
CA LEU A 103 -4.27 -7.29 -2.49
C LEU A 103 -5.45 -7.40 -1.53
N HIS A 104 -5.88 -8.64 -1.28
CA HIS A 104 -6.84 -8.91 -0.22
C HIS A 104 -6.28 -8.50 1.15
N CYS A 105 -7.11 -7.95 2.03
CA CYS A 105 -6.68 -7.41 3.33
C CYS A 105 -5.92 -8.42 4.20
N SER A 106 -6.26 -9.71 4.14
CA SER A 106 -5.53 -10.75 4.87
C SER A 106 -4.08 -10.93 4.41
N CYS A 107 -3.72 -10.52 3.20
CA CYS A 107 -2.34 -10.54 2.72
C CYS A 107 -1.58 -9.33 3.26
N ASP A 108 -2.19 -8.13 3.21
CA ASP A 108 -1.60 -6.91 3.78
C ASP A 108 -1.44 -7.01 5.30
N GLU A 109 -2.39 -7.62 6.02
CA GLU A 109 -2.31 -7.86 7.46
C GLU A 109 -1.16 -8.79 7.84
N ARG A 110 -1.00 -9.92 7.12
CA ARG A 110 0.12 -10.85 7.33
C ARG A 110 1.46 -10.21 6.97
N PHE A 111 1.49 -9.40 5.91
CA PHE A 111 2.69 -8.67 5.51
C PHE A 111 3.10 -7.65 6.58
N TYR A 112 2.13 -6.90 7.12
CA TYR A 112 2.36 -5.94 8.21
C TYR A 112 3.01 -6.62 9.44
N ASP A 113 2.49 -7.78 9.84
CA ASP A 113 2.99 -8.52 11.00
C ASP A 113 4.37 -9.13 10.73
N CYS A 114 4.54 -9.73 9.56
CA CYS A 114 5.80 -10.33 9.14
C CYS A 114 6.93 -9.29 9.20
N LEU A 115 6.69 -8.10 8.66
CA LEU A 115 7.66 -7.02 8.69
C LEU A 115 7.98 -6.58 10.14
N HIS A 116 6.99 -6.50 11.04
CA HIS A 116 7.25 -6.15 12.44
C HIS A 116 8.03 -7.24 13.20
N SER A 117 7.88 -8.49 12.79
CA SER A 117 8.61 -9.63 13.37
C SER A 117 10.05 -9.76 12.84
N SER A 118 10.40 -9.06 11.76
CA SER A 118 11.74 -9.09 11.18
C SER A 118 12.72 -8.26 12.01
N GLU A 119 13.89 -8.83 12.27
CA GLU A 119 14.99 -8.16 12.99
C GLU A 119 15.82 -7.25 12.06
N GLU A 120 15.56 -7.28 10.75
CA GLU A 120 16.30 -6.52 9.75
C GLU A 120 15.79 -5.07 9.66
N LEU A 121 16.70 -4.09 9.75
CA LEU A 121 16.35 -2.66 9.63
C LEU A 121 15.67 -2.30 8.31
N VAL A 122 15.88 -3.11 7.25
CA VAL A 122 15.24 -2.93 5.95
C VAL A 122 13.73 -3.14 6.03
N SER A 123 13.26 -4.03 6.89
CA SER A 123 11.85 -4.30 7.11
C SER A 123 11.08 -3.04 7.49
N ALA A 124 11.63 -2.22 8.41
CA ALA A 124 11.01 -0.97 8.81
C ALA A 124 10.87 0.03 7.66
N LYS A 125 11.85 0.07 6.73
CA LYS A 125 11.82 0.94 5.55
C LYS A 125 10.80 0.45 4.53
N VAL A 126 10.76 -0.86 4.27
CA VAL A 126 9.79 -1.49 3.37
C VAL A 126 8.37 -1.26 3.89
N GLY A 127 8.13 -1.52 5.18
CA GLY A 127 6.84 -1.30 5.82
C GLY A 127 6.41 0.17 5.77
N PHE A 128 7.32 1.10 6.09
CA PHE A 128 7.03 2.53 5.98
C PHE A 128 6.67 2.95 4.55
N LEU A 129 7.42 2.48 3.55
CA LEU A 129 7.12 2.78 2.15
C LEU A 129 5.74 2.26 1.73
N TYR A 130 5.46 0.98 1.99
CA TYR A 130 4.23 0.33 1.56
C TYR A 130 3.00 0.88 2.28
N PHE A 131 3.03 0.91 3.61
CA PHE A 131 1.86 1.24 4.42
C PHE A 131 1.72 2.74 4.67
N SER A 132 2.79 3.53 4.69
CA SER A 132 2.72 4.95 5.07
C SER A 132 2.91 5.91 3.90
N VAL A 133 3.66 5.53 2.86
CA VAL A 133 3.95 6.42 1.71
C VAL A 133 3.05 6.14 0.50
N LEU A 134 2.80 4.88 0.14
CA LEU A 134 1.95 4.54 -1.03
C LEU A 134 0.46 4.86 -0.83
N ASP A 135 0.05 5.10 0.42
CA ASP A 135 -1.34 5.28 0.82
C ASP A 135 -2.27 4.20 0.23
N THR A 136 -1.81 2.95 0.29
CA THR A 136 -2.51 1.81 -0.27
C THR A 136 -3.80 1.50 0.45
N LYS A 137 -4.67 0.75 -0.23
CA LYS A 137 -5.88 0.16 0.31
C LYS A 137 -5.87 -1.32 -0.02
N CYS A 138 -6.45 -2.10 0.87
CA CYS A 138 -6.73 -3.50 0.61
C CYS A 138 -8.22 -3.69 0.32
N PHE A 139 -8.60 -4.85 -0.20
CA PHE A 139 -10.01 -5.20 -0.39
C PHE A 139 -10.37 -6.47 0.39
N ARG A 140 -11.64 -6.58 0.78
CA ARG A 140 -12.22 -7.80 1.35
C ARG A 140 -13.74 -7.73 1.25
N GLU A 141 -14.38 -8.89 1.37
CA GLU A 141 -15.83 -8.98 1.50
C GLU A 141 -16.24 -8.67 2.96
N ASP A 142 -17.09 -7.67 3.15
CA ASP A 142 -17.67 -7.33 4.45
C ASP A 142 -19.03 -6.64 4.28
N TYR A 143 -19.72 -6.38 5.38
CA TYR A 143 -20.97 -5.61 5.39
C TYR A 143 -20.77 -4.18 4.87
N PRO A 144 -21.78 -3.54 4.26
CA PRO A 144 -21.65 -2.19 3.72
C PRO A 144 -21.15 -1.17 4.75
N ILE A 145 -20.14 -0.39 4.38
CA ILE A 145 -19.58 0.66 5.23
C ILE A 145 -20.57 1.83 5.27
N VAL A 146 -21.00 2.21 6.48
CA VAL A 146 -21.87 3.37 6.72
C VAL A 146 -21.16 4.51 7.43
N GLY A 147 -20.01 4.25 8.03
CA GLY A 147 -19.27 5.26 8.78
C GLY A 147 -17.88 4.81 9.22
N CYS A 148 -17.23 5.67 9.99
CA CYS A 148 -15.93 5.40 10.59
C CYS A 148 -15.94 5.79 12.07
N LYS A 149 -15.79 4.80 12.95
CA LYS A 149 -15.76 4.98 14.40
C LYS A 149 -14.44 5.59 14.87
N ARG A 150 -13.32 5.17 14.27
CA ARG A 150 -11.97 5.56 14.71
C ARG A 150 -11.06 5.88 13.55
N HIS A 151 -10.39 7.03 13.63
CA HIS A 151 -9.44 7.47 12.62
C HIS A 151 -7.99 7.47 13.17
N SER A 152 -7.02 7.31 12.29
CA SER A 152 -5.61 7.66 12.57
C SER A 152 -5.43 9.18 12.63
N LEU A 153 -4.39 9.62 13.35
CA LEU A 153 -4.10 11.04 13.55
C LEU A 153 -3.67 11.73 12.24
N PHE A 154 -2.63 11.23 11.59
CA PHE A 154 -2.15 11.71 10.30
C PHE A 154 -1.29 10.63 9.60
N PRO A 155 -1.50 10.33 8.31
CA PRO A 155 -2.65 10.74 7.49
C PRO A 155 -3.96 10.23 8.10
N ARG A 156 -5.09 10.87 7.76
CA ARG A 156 -6.41 10.50 8.26
C ARG A 156 -6.92 9.26 7.52
N ARG A 157 -6.90 8.10 8.18
CA ARG A 157 -7.42 6.82 7.70
C ARG A 157 -8.44 6.27 8.67
N CYS A 158 -9.38 5.48 8.18
CA CYS A 158 -10.33 4.79 9.03
C CYS A 158 -9.74 3.46 9.54
N LEU A 159 -9.56 3.35 10.85
CA LEU A 159 -9.01 2.14 11.49
C LEU A 159 -10.12 1.20 11.96
N GLU A 160 -11.30 1.76 12.28
CA GLU A 160 -12.48 1.01 12.68
C GLU A 160 -13.72 1.54 11.97
N TYR A 161 -14.30 0.70 11.12
CA TYR A 161 -15.46 1.03 10.31
C TYR A 161 -16.76 0.76 11.06
N GLU A 162 -17.78 1.57 10.77
CA GLU A 162 -19.17 1.28 11.13
C GLU A 162 -19.84 0.59 9.93
N LEU A 163 -20.46 -0.56 10.18
CA LEU A 163 -20.97 -1.44 9.14
C LEU A 163 -22.48 -1.68 9.32
N ASP A 164 -23.20 -1.79 8.20
CA ASP A 164 -24.62 -2.16 8.19
C ASP A 164 -24.80 -3.67 8.02
N GLU A 165 -24.89 -4.37 9.15
CA GLU A 165 -25.07 -5.83 9.18
C GLU A 165 -26.46 -6.30 8.72
N SER A 166 -27.40 -5.39 8.46
CA SER A 166 -28.72 -5.75 7.94
C SER A 166 -28.71 -6.06 6.44
N GLN A 167 -27.63 -5.67 5.75
CA GLN A 167 -27.45 -5.86 4.31
C GLN A 167 -26.48 -7.00 4.00
N PRO A 168 -26.57 -7.64 2.82
CA PRO A 168 -25.60 -8.67 2.42
C PRO A 168 -24.20 -8.07 2.28
N LYS A 169 -23.18 -8.91 2.50
CA LYS A 169 -21.79 -8.52 2.33
C LYS A 169 -21.45 -8.21 0.87
N MET A 170 -20.47 -7.33 0.68
CA MET A 170 -19.89 -7.01 -0.62
C MET A 170 -18.41 -6.65 -0.49
N TYR A 171 -17.69 -6.81 -1.59
CA TYR A 171 -16.30 -6.40 -1.67
C TYR A 171 -16.19 -4.87 -1.63
N GLN A 172 -15.34 -4.38 -0.73
CA GLN A 172 -15.12 -2.95 -0.51
C GLN A 172 -13.63 -2.67 -0.28
N TRP A 173 -13.23 -1.41 -0.45
CA TRP A 173 -11.88 -0.94 -0.13
C TRP A 173 -11.76 -0.57 1.35
N PHE A 174 -10.71 -1.04 2.00
CA PHE A 174 -10.38 -0.73 3.39
C PHE A 174 -9.02 -0.05 3.48
N ASP A 175 -8.90 0.89 4.42
CA ASP A 175 -7.64 1.52 4.75
C ASP A 175 -6.74 0.53 5.48
N VAL A 176 -5.44 0.56 5.16
CA VAL A 176 -4.42 -0.16 5.93
C VAL A 176 -3.84 0.76 7.02
N PRO A 177 -3.46 0.21 8.19
CA PRO A 177 -2.81 1.01 9.22
C PRO A 177 -1.46 1.54 8.73
N THR A 178 -1.05 2.69 9.25
CA THR A 178 0.31 3.20 9.05
C THR A 178 1.32 2.30 9.74
N TYR A 179 2.54 2.27 9.20
CA TYR A 179 3.60 1.43 9.74
C TYR A 179 4.56 2.24 10.60
N PHE A 180 4.62 1.87 11.89
CA PHE A 180 5.56 2.40 12.87
C PHE A 180 6.10 1.25 13.71
N GLN A 181 7.42 1.13 13.81
CA GLN A 181 8.07 -0.03 14.43
C GLN A 181 7.66 -0.29 15.89
N ASN A 182 7.17 0.75 16.60
CA ASN A 182 6.71 0.67 17.98
C ASN A 182 5.20 0.35 18.15
N ASP A 183 4.41 0.33 17.06
CA ASP A 183 2.95 0.20 17.11
C ASP A 183 2.42 -1.24 17.07
N HIS A 184 3.30 -2.25 16.93
CA HIS A 184 2.90 -3.66 16.83
C HIS A 184 1.97 -4.11 17.98
N ARG A 185 2.17 -3.53 19.17
CA ARG A 185 1.38 -3.82 20.37
C ARG A 185 -0.06 -3.30 20.30
N MET A 186 -0.34 -2.26 19.51
CA MET A 186 -1.66 -1.65 19.38
C MET A 186 -2.51 -2.34 18.31
N VAL A 187 -1.89 -2.80 17.21
CA VAL A 187 -2.59 -3.50 16.11
C VAL A 187 -3.05 -4.91 16.52
N MET A 188 -2.23 -5.64 17.30
CA MET A 188 -2.57 -6.98 17.77
C MET A 188 -3.77 -7.01 18.73
N ALA A 189 -3.93 -5.96 19.55
CA ALA A 189 -5.07 -5.84 20.46
C ALA A 189 -6.41 -5.70 19.71
N ASP A 190 -6.42 -4.97 18.59
CA ASP A 190 -7.64 -4.72 17.78
C ASP A 190 -8.05 -5.97 16.97
N ARG A 191 -7.08 -6.73 16.43
CA ARG A 191 -7.37 -7.98 15.69
C ARG A 191 -7.91 -9.09 16.58
N HIS A 192 -7.42 -9.20 17.82
CA HIS A 192 -7.97 -10.17 18.77
C HIS A 192 -9.44 -9.89 19.12
N ILE A 193 -9.86 -8.62 19.18
CA ILE A 193 -11.26 -8.24 19.42
C ILE A 193 -12.14 -8.70 18.25
N ARG A 194 -11.76 -8.41 16.99
CA ARG A 194 -12.54 -8.84 15.81
C ARG A 194 -12.60 -10.36 15.62
N SER A 195 -11.53 -11.10 15.97
CA SER A 195 -11.53 -12.57 15.91
C SER A 195 -12.46 -13.21 16.96
N LEU A 196 -12.67 -12.56 18.10
CA LEU A 196 -13.61 -13.03 19.12
C LEU A 196 -15.05 -12.82 18.66
N ASP A 197 -15.38 -11.70 18.03
CA ASP A 197 -16.73 -11.43 17.51
C ASP A 197 -17.12 -12.36 16.35
N SER A 198 -16.15 -12.79 15.53
CA SER A 198 -16.37 -13.78 14.47
C SER A 198 -16.68 -15.20 14.98
N SER A 199 -16.36 -15.51 16.24
CA SER A 199 -16.52 -16.87 16.79
C SER A 199 -17.77 -17.03 17.69
N THR A 200 -18.56 -15.97 17.89
CA THR A 200 -19.75 -15.98 18.75
C THR A 200 -21.10 -16.12 18.04
N SER A 201 -21.16 -16.42 16.73
CA SER A 201 -22.44 -16.54 16.00
C SER A 201 -22.98 -17.98 15.80
N PHE A 202 -22.46 -18.99 16.50
CA PHE A 202 -22.99 -20.37 16.39
C PHE A 202 -23.15 -21.07 17.75
N ALA A 203 -24.09 -20.61 18.57
CA ALA A 203 -24.69 -21.41 19.64
C ALA A 203 -26.09 -20.88 19.97
N GLY A 204 -27.10 -21.43 19.31
CA GLY A 204 -28.50 -21.07 19.54
C GLY A 204 -29.44 -22.02 18.80
N ARG A 205 -29.53 -23.27 19.27
CA ARG A 205 -30.66 -24.15 19.03
C ARG A 205 -31.06 -24.78 20.36
#